data_AF-A0A3M0XH13-F1
#
_entry.id   AF-A0A3M0XH13-F1
#
_cell.length_a   1.000
_cell.length_b   1.000
_cell.length_c   1.000
_cell.angle_alpha   90.00
_cell.angle_beta   90.00
_cell.angle_gamma   90.00
#
_symmetry.space_group_name_H-M   'P 1'
#
loop_
_entity.id
_entity.type
_entity.pdbx_description
1 polymer ?
#
loop_
_entity_poly.entity_id
_entity_poly.type
_entity_poly.pdbx_seq_one_letter_code
_entity_poly.pdbx_strand_id
1 'polypeptide(L)'
;MEERLKAIFSNVNDWLKFAEAKNGALIAFNASTVGLIFSRILTNNDLPAIFNSIWVKGYFYIYVLCAGLGFIISLLSFLAKIKITYFYTNEMTDPKDNLLFFGDICKYKNKTRTYLDRLRSNVGAGRTESYTKIEEDYAEQIIENSCIAMRKYRHFNTALWFTIAGIVTPPLALLLWAVNRLE
;
A
#
# COMPACT_ATOMS: atom_id res chain seq x y z
N MET A 1 23.87 -15.68 -14.28
CA MET A 1 22.47 -15.39 -13.91
C MET A 1 22.35 -14.04 -13.21
N GLU A 2 23.43 -13.60 -12.55
CA GLU A 2 23.61 -12.27 -11.96
C GLU A 2 22.95 -11.08 -12.71
N GLU A 3 23.18 -10.87 -14.00
CA GLU A 3 22.57 -9.75 -14.75
C GLU A 3 21.03 -9.75 -14.72
N ARG A 4 20.41 -10.95 -14.75
CA ARG A 4 18.95 -11.07 -14.62
C ARG A 4 18.51 -10.72 -13.20
N LEU A 5 19.28 -11.13 -12.19
CA LEU A 5 19.00 -10.77 -10.80
C LEU A 5 19.12 -9.27 -10.58
N LYS A 6 20.12 -8.59 -11.15
CA LYS A 6 20.24 -7.12 -11.13
C LYS A 6 19.03 -6.45 -11.76
N ALA A 7 18.55 -6.94 -12.90
CA ALA A 7 17.36 -6.41 -13.56
C ALA A 7 16.09 -6.59 -12.70
N ILE A 8 15.90 -7.77 -12.11
CA ILE A 8 14.76 -8.04 -11.21
C ILE A 8 14.86 -7.16 -9.96
N PHE A 9 16.05 -7.02 -9.39
CA PHE A 9 16.30 -6.17 -8.23
C PHE A 9 15.97 -4.70 -8.52
N SER A 10 16.37 -4.19 -9.69
CA SER A 10 15.99 -2.85 -10.13
C SER A 10 14.47 -2.69 -10.25
N ASN A 11 13.80 -3.64 -10.91
CA ASN A 11 12.34 -3.63 -11.03
C ASN A 11 11.66 -3.59 -9.66
N VAL A 12 12.01 -4.52 -8.75
CA VAL A 12 11.43 -4.57 -7.39
C VAL A 12 11.68 -3.26 -6.63
N ASN A 13 12.86 -2.66 -6.77
CA ASN A 13 13.15 -1.35 -6.18
C ASN A 13 12.25 -0.25 -6.73
N ASP A 14 11.91 -0.27 -8.02
CA ASP A 14 10.99 0.70 -8.59
C ASP A 14 9.56 0.49 -8.07
N TRP A 15 9.08 -0.75 -7.97
CA TRP A 15 7.80 -1.05 -7.31
C TRP A 15 7.74 -0.54 -5.87
N LEU A 16 8.85 -0.68 -5.13
CA LEU A 16 9.00 -0.16 -3.78
C LEU A 16 8.93 1.37 -3.74
N LYS A 17 9.70 2.07 -4.59
CA LYS A 17 9.65 3.54 -4.72
C LYS A 17 8.24 4.03 -5.07
N PHE A 18 7.54 3.36 -5.98
CA PHE A 18 6.16 3.69 -6.32
C PHE A 18 5.20 3.51 -5.14
N ALA A 19 5.39 2.47 -4.33
CA ALA A 19 4.59 2.26 -3.12
C ALA A 19 4.82 3.40 -2.10
N GLU A 20 6.06 3.87 -1.95
CA GLU A 20 6.38 5.01 -1.09
C GLU A 20 5.80 6.32 -1.62
N ALA A 21 5.94 6.58 -2.92
CA ALA A 21 5.37 7.77 -3.56
C ALA A 21 3.84 7.83 -3.39
N LYS A 22 3.15 6.70 -3.57
CA LYS A 22 1.69 6.59 -3.36
C LYS A 22 1.27 6.91 -1.92
N ASN A 23 1.95 6.32 -0.93
CA ASN A 23 1.68 6.62 0.48
C ASN A 23 2.02 8.09 0.81
N GLY A 24 3.12 8.63 0.29
CA GLY A 24 3.49 10.04 0.47
C GLY A 24 2.46 11.00 -0.11
N ALA A 25 1.93 10.70 -1.31
CA ALA A 25 0.86 11.48 -1.92
C ALA A 25 -0.43 11.43 -1.07
N LEU A 26 -0.79 10.26 -0.54
CA LEU A 26 -1.98 10.10 0.29
C LEU A 26 -1.85 10.83 1.65
N ILE A 27 -0.65 10.85 2.24
CA ILE A 27 -0.33 11.67 3.42
C ILE A 27 -0.56 13.15 3.12
N ALA A 28 0.01 13.67 2.03
CA ALA A 28 -0.14 15.08 1.65
C ALA A 28 -1.61 15.45 1.40
N PHE A 29 -2.35 14.57 0.71
CA PHE A 29 -3.77 14.76 0.44
C PHE A 29 -4.61 14.76 1.73
N ASN A 30 -4.46 13.76 2.60
CA ASN A 30 -5.23 13.68 3.84
C ASN A 30 -4.86 14.84 4.80
N ALA A 31 -3.58 15.19 4.93
CA ALA A 31 -3.15 16.31 5.77
C ALA A 31 -3.69 17.66 5.29
N SER A 32 -3.59 17.93 3.98
CA SER A 32 -4.08 19.19 3.40
C SER A 32 -5.60 19.32 3.54
N THR A 33 -6.36 18.28 3.21
CA THR A 33 -7.82 18.31 3.33
C THR A 33 -8.29 18.44 4.77
N VAL A 34 -7.70 17.70 5.72
CA VAL A 34 -8.01 17.83 7.15
C VAL A 34 -7.66 19.24 7.66
N GLY A 35 -6.50 19.79 7.30
CA GLY A 35 -6.09 21.14 7.70
C GLY A 35 -7.01 22.24 7.15
N LEU A 36 -7.44 22.12 5.90
CA LEU A 36 -8.41 23.04 5.29
C LEU A 36 -9.77 22.97 5.99
N ILE A 37 -10.27 21.77 6.27
CA ILE A 37 -11.54 21.60 6.99
C ILE A 37 -11.46 22.16 8.40
N PHE A 38 -10.39 21.87 9.14
CA PHE A 38 -10.21 22.37 10.49
C PHE A 38 -10.17 23.91 10.51
N SER A 39 -9.33 24.52 9.67
CA SER A 39 -9.16 25.99 9.62
C SER A 39 -10.40 26.75 9.14
N ARG A 40 -11.17 26.19 8.19
CA ARG A 40 -12.30 26.90 7.58
C ARG A 40 -13.63 26.59 8.25
N ILE A 41 -13.87 25.33 8.63
CA ILE A 41 -15.19 24.86 9.05
C ILE A 41 -15.31 24.74 10.57
N LEU A 42 -14.21 24.41 11.26
CA LEU A 42 -14.24 24.21 12.71
C LEU A 42 -13.83 25.46 13.50
N THR A 43 -13.01 26.34 12.92
CA THR A 43 -12.50 27.55 13.61
C THR A 43 -13.14 28.85 13.13
N ASN A 44 -13.65 28.91 11.90
CA ASN A 44 -14.09 30.16 11.28
C ASN A 44 -15.63 30.21 11.17
N ASN A 45 -16.27 31.21 11.79
CA ASN A 45 -17.73 31.32 11.84
C ASN A 45 -18.32 32.10 10.64
N ASP A 46 -17.50 32.71 9.80
CA ASP A 46 -17.91 33.51 8.63
C ASP A 46 -18.31 32.67 7.41
N LEU A 47 -18.68 31.41 7.61
CA LEU A 47 -19.11 30.54 6.53
C LEU A 47 -20.56 30.81 6.11
N PRO A 48 -20.89 30.60 4.81
CA PRO A 48 -22.27 30.67 4.34
C PRO A 48 -23.20 29.78 5.18
N ALA A 49 -24.44 30.20 5.39
CA ALA A 49 -25.40 29.53 6.28
C ALA A 49 -25.58 28.03 6.01
N ILE A 50 -25.38 27.59 4.76
CA ILE A 50 -25.42 26.17 4.35
C ILE A 50 -24.41 25.32 5.14
N PHE A 51 -23.21 25.85 5.41
CA PHE A 51 -22.17 25.16 6.19
C PHE A 51 -22.42 25.17 7.70
N ASN A 52 -23.33 26.01 8.19
CA ASN A 52 -23.79 25.98 9.57
C ASN A 52 -24.83 24.90 9.84
N SER A 53 -25.33 24.22 8.81
CA SER A 53 -26.21 23.06 8.96
C SER A 53 -25.50 21.93 9.72
N ILE A 54 -26.21 21.37 10.71
CA ILE A 54 -25.71 20.24 11.51
C ILE A 54 -25.31 19.03 10.66
N TRP A 55 -26.02 18.81 9.55
CA TRP A 55 -25.74 17.73 8.60
C TRP A 55 -24.41 17.93 7.86
N VAL A 56 -24.13 19.18 7.46
CA VAL A 56 -22.88 19.54 6.75
C VAL A 56 -21.69 19.49 7.70
N LYS A 57 -21.85 19.97 8.95
CA LYS A 57 -20.80 19.82 9.97
C LYS A 57 -20.54 18.34 10.29
N GLY A 58 -21.59 17.55 10.49
CA GLY A 58 -21.52 16.10 10.70
C GLY A 58 -20.75 15.39 9.59
N TYR A 59 -21.00 15.76 8.33
CA TYR A 59 -20.24 15.27 7.17
C TYR A 59 -18.74 15.49 7.34
N PHE A 60 -18.34 16.74 7.60
CA PHE A 60 -16.92 17.08 7.69
C PHE A 60 -16.22 16.41 8.88
N TYR A 61 -16.92 16.19 10.01
CA TYR A 61 -16.37 15.42 11.12
C TYR A 61 -16.11 13.95 10.76
N ILE A 62 -17.05 13.30 10.08
CA ILE A 62 -16.89 11.91 9.61
C ILE A 62 -15.74 11.83 8.60
N TYR A 63 -15.66 12.76 7.65
CA TYR A 63 -14.56 12.83 6.70
C TYR A 63 -13.22 12.98 7.42
N VAL A 64 -13.09 13.91 8.37
CA VAL A 64 -11.85 14.15 9.12
C VAL A 64 -11.43 12.90 9.89
N LEU A 65 -12.37 12.19 10.49
CA LEU A 65 -12.08 10.93 11.19
C LEU A 65 -11.53 9.88 10.21
N CYS A 66 -12.19 9.68 9.07
CA CYS A 66 -11.76 8.71 8.07
C CYS A 66 -10.40 9.08 7.44
N ALA A 67 -10.23 10.34 7.04
CA ALA A 67 -8.97 10.85 6.48
C ALA A 67 -7.83 10.81 7.51
N GLY A 68 -8.12 11.06 8.78
CA GLY A 68 -7.17 10.92 9.89
C GLY A 68 -6.68 9.48 10.08
N LEU A 69 -7.59 8.50 10.02
CA LEU A 69 -7.21 7.08 10.04
C LEU A 69 -6.36 6.71 8.83
N GLY A 70 -6.76 7.13 7.62
CA GLY A 70 -5.99 6.92 6.40
C GLY A 70 -4.59 7.55 6.46
N PHE A 71 -4.47 8.75 7.03
CA PHE A 71 -3.20 9.44 7.27
C PHE A 71 -2.28 8.63 8.20
N ILE A 72 -2.80 8.17 9.35
CA ILE A 72 -2.02 7.37 10.31
C ILE A 72 -1.53 6.07 9.66
N ILE A 73 -2.39 5.34 8.94
CA ILE A 73 -2.01 4.10 8.25
C ILE A 73 -0.94 4.35 7.20
N SER A 74 -1.05 5.46 6.45
CA SER A 74 -0.05 5.85 5.45
C SER A 74 1.29 6.21 6.09
N LEU A 75 1.30 6.89 7.25
CA LEU A 75 2.52 7.15 8.01
C LEU A 75 3.17 5.86 8.53
N LEU A 76 2.38 4.91 9.02
CA LEU A 76 2.88 3.61 9.47
C LEU A 76 3.59 2.83 8.35
N SER A 77 3.25 3.10 7.07
CA SER A 77 3.93 2.50 5.92
C SER A 77 5.40 2.95 5.77
N PHE A 78 5.77 4.11 6.32
CA PHE A 78 7.13 4.68 6.29
C PHE A 78 8.01 4.21 7.44
N LEU A 79 7.47 3.45 8.41
CA LEU A 79 8.29 2.88 9.48
C LEU A 79 9.42 2.03 8.87
N ALA A 80 10.65 2.41 9.19
CA ALA A 80 11.87 1.73 8.74
C ALA A 80 11.91 0.32 9.36
N LYS A 81 11.40 -0.68 8.62
CA LYS A 81 11.56 -2.09 8.98
C LYS A 81 12.52 -2.72 7.98
N ILE A 82 13.77 -2.87 8.41
CA ILE A 82 14.89 -3.38 7.61
C ILE A 82 14.81 -4.92 7.47
N LYS A 83 14.14 -5.61 8.40
CA LYS A 83 13.83 -7.04 8.30
C LYS A 83 12.38 -7.29 8.65
N ILE A 84 11.64 -7.90 7.74
CA ILE A 84 10.28 -8.37 8.00
C ILE A 84 10.38 -9.79 8.54
N THR A 85 10.38 -9.93 9.86
CA THR A 85 10.51 -11.24 10.52
C THR A 85 9.18 -12.01 10.59
N TYR A 86 8.02 -11.32 10.51
CA TYR A 86 6.75 -11.92 10.94
C TYR A 86 5.53 -11.67 10.06
N PHE A 87 5.63 -10.87 8.98
CA PHE A 87 4.51 -10.76 8.03
C PHE A 87 4.61 -11.89 7.00
N TYR A 88 4.23 -13.08 7.46
CA TYR A 88 3.92 -14.20 6.60
C TYR A 88 2.72 -13.84 5.74
N THR A 89 2.93 -13.70 4.42
CA THR A 89 1.87 -14.16 3.52
C THR A 89 1.83 -15.67 3.71
N ASN A 90 0.81 -16.19 4.39
CA ASN A 90 0.58 -17.64 4.54
C ASN A 90 0.26 -18.31 3.19
N GLU A 91 0.50 -17.60 2.09
CA GLU A 91 0.30 -18.02 0.72
C GLU A 91 1.41 -19.01 0.37
N MET A 92 0.98 -20.23 0.04
CA MET A 92 1.87 -21.26 -0.45
C MET A 92 2.46 -20.82 -1.80
N THR A 93 3.71 -21.16 -2.02
CA THR A 93 4.35 -21.01 -3.35
C THR A 93 3.62 -21.89 -4.35
N ASP A 94 3.25 -21.34 -5.51
CA ASP A 94 2.52 -22.02 -6.57
C ASP A 94 3.42 -22.21 -7.81
N PRO A 95 3.47 -23.37 -8.47
CA PRO A 95 4.15 -23.56 -9.76
C PRO A 95 3.86 -22.50 -10.83
N LYS A 96 2.72 -21.80 -10.76
CA LYS A 96 2.32 -20.71 -11.66
C LYS A 96 2.74 -19.31 -11.20
N ASP A 97 3.37 -19.18 -10.04
CA ASP A 97 3.91 -17.92 -9.53
C ASP A 97 4.77 -17.21 -10.58
N ASN A 98 4.51 -15.92 -10.78
CA ASN A 98 5.32 -15.07 -11.63
C ASN A 98 6.57 -14.59 -10.88
N LEU A 99 7.72 -15.19 -11.19
CA LEU A 99 9.01 -14.90 -10.55
C LEU A 99 9.56 -13.49 -10.80
N LEU A 100 8.88 -12.66 -11.61
CA LEU A 100 9.22 -11.26 -11.85
C LEU A 100 8.28 -10.29 -11.12
N PHE A 101 7.13 -10.77 -10.63
CA PHE A 101 6.15 -9.95 -9.94
C PHE A 101 6.42 -9.94 -8.44
N PHE A 102 6.64 -8.76 -7.86
CA PHE A 102 6.99 -8.61 -6.43
C PHE A 102 6.00 -9.30 -5.48
N GLY A 103 4.72 -9.41 -5.86
CA GLY A 103 3.73 -10.08 -5.03
C GLY A 103 3.93 -11.58 -4.90
N ASP A 104 4.30 -12.24 -6.00
CA ASP A 104 4.61 -13.67 -5.99
C ASP A 104 6.01 -13.92 -5.42
N ILE A 105 6.97 -13.05 -5.71
CA ILE A 105 8.34 -13.12 -5.16
C ILE A 105 8.32 -13.09 -3.61
N CYS A 106 7.45 -12.31 -2.99
CA CYS A 106 7.38 -12.24 -1.52
C CYS A 106 7.05 -13.61 -0.87
N LYS A 107 6.33 -14.51 -1.56
CA LYS A 107 6.00 -15.85 -1.06
C LYS A 107 7.24 -16.73 -0.81
N TYR A 108 8.38 -16.34 -1.38
CA TYR A 108 9.66 -17.04 -1.24
C TYR A 108 10.49 -16.57 -0.04
N LYS A 109 9.92 -15.79 0.87
CA LYS A 109 10.56 -15.42 2.13
C LYS A 109 11.10 -16.67 2.85
N ASN A 110 12.38 -16.64 3.24
CA ASN A 110 13.12 -17.75 3.83
C ASN A 110 13.32 -18.97 2.90
N LYS A 111 13.03 -18.84 1.60
CA LYS A 111 13.15 -19.88 0.57
C LYS A 111 14.00 -19.40 -0.62
N THR A 112 15.08 -18.66 -0.34
CA THR A 112 15.97 -18.04 -1.35
C THR A 112 16.47 -19.06 -2.38
N ARG A 113 16.88 -20.26 -1.94
CA ARG A 113 17.31 -21.33 -2.84
C ARG A 113 16.21 -21.80 -3.78
N THR A 114 15.00 -21.99 -3.26
CA THR A 114 13.83 -22.39 -4.07
C THR A 114 13.49 -21.34 -5.13
N TYR A 115 13.60 -20.06 -4.78
CA TYR A 115 13.40 -18.97 -5.75
C TYR A 115 14.45 -19.01 -6.87
N LEU A 116 15.73 -19.15 -6.51
CA LEU A 116 16.83 -19.27 -7.48
C LEU A 116 16.68 -20.50 -8.37
N ASP A 117 16.33 -21.65 -7.82
CA ASP A 117 16.11 -22.89 -8.57
C ASP A 117 15.00 -22.75 -9.59
N ARG A 118 13.88 -22.12 -9.21
CA ARG A 118 12.79 -21.84 -10.13
C ARG A 118 13.20 -20.85 -11.21
N LEU A 119 13.91 -19.79 -10.85
CA LEU A 119 14.39 -18.81 -11.81
C LEU A 119 15.33 -19.47 -12.82
N ARG A 120 16.24 -20.34 -12.38
CA ARG A 120 17.13 -21.11 -13.25
C ARG A 120 16.37 -22.04 -14.19
N SER A 121 15.39 -22.77 -13.66
CA SER A 121 14.58 -23.71 -14.44
C SER A 121 13.83 -23.03 -15.60
N ASN A 122 13.33 -21.81 -15.39
CA ASN A 122 12.66 -21.02 -16.42
C ASN A 122 13.59 -20.54 -17.54
N VAL A 123 14.91 -20.57 -17.34
CA VAL A 123 15.92 -20.17 -18.34
C VAL A 123 16.41 -21.37 -19.15
N GLY A 124 15.96 -22.59 -18.85
CA GLY A 124 16.39 -23.82 -19.54
C GLY A 124 17.83 -24.21 -19.24
N ALA A 125 18.44 -23.65 -18.19
CA ALA A 125 19.77 -24.02 -17.75
C ALA A 125 19.70 -25.28 -16.87
N GLY A 126 20.48 -26.31 -17.22
CA GLY A 126 20.57 -27.57 -16.47
C GLY A 126 21.06 -27.39 -15.02
N ARG A 127 20.83 -28.40 -14.18
CA ARG A 127 21.30 -28.45 -12.78
C ARG A 127 22.77 -28.88 -12.74
N THR A 128 23.72 -27.95 -12.83
CA THR A 128 25.13 -28.35 -12.75
C THR A 128 26.09 -27.40 -12.03
N GLU A 129 25.64 -26.28 -11.45
CA GLU A 129 26.54 -25.41 -10.65
C GLU A 129 25.89 -24.90 -9.36
N SER A 130 26.68 -24.82 -8.28
CA SER A 130 26.31 -24.06 -7.08
C SER A 130 26.08 -22.60 -7.45
N TYR A 131 25.14 -21.92 -6.78
CA TYR A 131 25.00 -20.47 -6.92
C TYR A 131 26.21 -19.78 -6.29
N THR A 132 26.59 -18.64 -6.83
CA THR A 132 27.60 -17.80 -6.17
C THR A 132 26.97 -17.10 -4.96
N LYS A 133 27.79 -16.71 -3.99
CA LYS A 133 27.32 -15.96 -2.82
C LYS A 133 26.61 -14.64 -3.21
N ILE A 134 27.11 -13.95 -4.23
CA ILE A 134 26.50 -12.71 -4.74
C ILE A 134 25.10 -12.98 -5.32
N GLU A 135 24.91 -14.10 -6.02
CA GLU A 135 23.58 -14.47 -6.55
C GLU A 135 22.59 -14.77 -5.41
N GLU A 136 23.05 -15.37 -4.32
CA GLU A 136 22.24 -15.57 -3.11
C GLU A 136 21.88 -14.26 -2.42
N ASP A 137 22.87 -13.38 -2.23
CA ASP A 137 22.67 -12.06 -1.61
C ASP A 137 21.67 -11.22 -2.41
N TYR A 138 21.78 -11.22 -3.75
CA TYR A 138 20.79 -10.56 -4.62
C TYR A 138 19.40 -11.15 -4.48
N ALA A 139 19.29 -12.49 -4.48
CA ALA A 139 17.99 -13.15 -4.34
C ALA A 139 17.33 -12.84 -3.00
N GLU A 140 18.11 -12.82 -1.90
CA GLU A 140 17.60 -12.42 -0.59
C GLU A 140 17.08 -10.98 -0.61
N GLN A 141 17.85 -10.03 -1.15
CA GLN A 141 17.42 -8.63 -1.27
C GLN A 141 16.18 -8.45 -2.15
N ILE A 142 16.09 -9.18 -3.27
CA ILE A 142 14.90 -9.19 -4.14
C ILE A 142 13.66 -9.64 -3.36
N ILE A 143 13.77 -10.72 -2.59
CA ILE A 143 12.67 -11.28 -1.80
C ILE A 143 12.26 -10.31 -0.68
N GLU A 144 13.23 -9.76 0.05
CA GLU A 144 12.98 -8.79 1.12
C GLU A 144 12.28 -7.53 0.58
N ASN A 145 12.83 -6.92 -0.46
CA ASN A 145 12.26 -5.70 -1.04
C ASN A 145 10.88 -5.95 -1.62
N SER A 146 10.64 -7.13 -2.18
CA SER A 146 9.32 -7.55 -2.65
C SER A 146 8.30 -7.61 -1.52
N CYS A 147 8.68 -8.16 -0.36
CA CYS A 147 7.81 -8.18 0.81
C CYS A 147 7.58 -6.80 1.42
N ILE A 148 8.60 -5.93 1.43
CA ILE A 148 8.44 -4.54 1.86
C ILE A 148 7.46 -3.81 0.94
N ALA A 149 7.61 -3.96 -0.38
CA ALA A 149 6.71 -3.37 -1.37
C ALA A 149 5.27 -3.86 -1.16
N MET A 150 5.06 -5.19 -1.05
CA MET A 150 3.74 -5.78 -0.76
C MET A 150 3.09 -5.19 0.48
N ARG A 151 3.85 -5.08 1.57
CA ARG A 151 3.33 -4.48 2.81
C ARG A 151 2.91 -3.03 2.59
N LYS A 152 3.75 -2.20 1.93
CA LYS A 152 3.43 -0.79 1.68
C LYS A 152 2.22 -0.61 0.74
N TYR A 153 2.06 -1.48 -0.25
CA TYR A 153 0.85 -1.51 -1.08
C TYR A 153 -0.40 -1.88 -0.28
N ARG A 154 -0.31 -2.83 0.66
CA ARG A 154 -1.43 -3.15 1.56
C ARG A 154 -1.81 -1.96 2.44
N HIS A 155 -0.82 -1.26 3.03
CA HIS A 155 -1.09 -0.05 3.81
C HIS A 155 -1.74 1.04 2.96
N PHE A 156 -1.22 1.27 1.75
CA PHE A 156 -1.79 2.23 0.81
C PHE A 156 -3.25 1.89 0.48
N ASN A 157 -3.55 0.65 0.12
CA ASN A 157 -4.91 0.23 -0.22
C ASN A 157 -5.87 0.40 0.97
N THR A 158 -5.47 -0.01 2.17
CA THR A 158 -6.28 0.17 3.37
C THR A 158 -6.53 1.65 3.66
N ALA A 159 -5.47 2.48 3.63
CA ALA A 159 -5.59 3.92 3.85
C ALA A 159 -6.48 4.61 2.79
N LEU A 160 -6.33 4.21 1.53
CA LEU A 160 -7.14 4.73 0.42
C LEU A 160 -8.61 4.40 0.62
N TRP A 161 -8.94 3.18 1.06
CA TRP A 161 -10.32 2.81 1.36
C TRP A 161 -10.93 3.65 2.48
N PHE A 162 -10.17 3.99 3.52
CA PHE A 162 -10.65 4.95 4.53
C PHE A 162 -10.92 6.32 3.94
N THR A 163 -10.01 6.87 3.12
CA THR A 163 -10.21 8.16 2.45
C THR A 163 -11.45 8.13 1.54
N ILE A 164 -11.62 7.08 0.72
CA ILE A 164 -12.79 6.91 -0.16
C ILE A 164 -14.08 6.80 0.66
N ALA A 165 -14.07 6.01 1.75
CA ALA A 165 -15.23 5.89 2.63
C ALA A 165 -15.63 7.24 3.23
N GLY A 166 -14.67 8.06 3.65
CA GLY A 166 -14.93 9.43 4.14
C GLY A 166 -15.59 10.33 3.09
N ILE A 167 -15.25 10.18 1.81
CA ILE A 167 -15.84 10.95 0.71
C ILE A 167 -17.25 10.45 0.36
N VAL A 168 -17.44 9.13 0.28
CA VAL A 168 -18.65 8.51 -0.31
C VAL A 168 -19.77 8.29 0.70
N THR A 169 -19.46 7.88 1.93
CA THR A 169 -20.49 7.53 2.93
C THR A 169 -21.51 8.64 3.19
N PRO A 170 -21.12 9.94 3.24
CA PRO A 170 -22.07 10.96 3.66
C PRO A 170 -23.01 11.49 2.56
N PRO A 171 -22.59 11.67 1.28
CA PRO A 171 -23.52 11.85 0.17
C PRO A 171 -24.53 10.71 0.04
N LEU A 172 -24.08 9.46 0.25
CA LEU A 172 -24.95 8.28 0.22
C LEU A 172 -26.00 8.34 1.35
N ALA A 173 -25.59 8.73 2.56
CA ALA A 173 -26.49 8.90 3.69
C ALA A 173 -27.52 10.02 3.46
N LEU A 174 -27.10 11.15 2.87
CA LEU A 174 -28.00 12.25 2.49
C LEU A 174 -29.02 11.81 1.43
N LEU A 175 -28.59 11.03 0.44
CA LEU A 175 -29.47 10.50 -0.60
C LEU A 175 -30.50 9.54 -0.01
N LEU A 176 -30.08 8.60 0.84
CA LEU A 176 -31.00 7.68 1.52
C LEU A 176 -32.00 8.40 2.41
N TRP A 177 -31.56 9.43 3.14
CA TRP A 177 -32.46 10.27 3.94
C TRP A 177 -33.49 11.02 3.08
N ALA A 178 -33.08 11.54 1.92
CA ALA A 178 -33.98 12.24 1.00
C ALA A 178 -35.02 11.30 0.39
N VAL A 179 -34.64 10.07 0.02
CA VAL A 179 -35.56 9.06 -0.52
C VAL A 179 -36.60 8.65 0.52
N ASN A 180 -36.19 8.40 1.76
CA ASN A 180 -37.09 8.03 2.86
C ASN A 180 -38.11 9.12 3.26
N ARG A 181 -37.97 10.34 2.73
CA ARG A 181 -38.88 11.46 2.99
C ARG A 181 -39.86 11.70 1.85
N LEU A 182 -39.66 11.04 0.71
CA LEU A 182 -40.51 11.12 -0.48
C LEU A 182 -41.54 9.99 -0.54
N GLU A 183 -41.40 8.96 0.31
CA GLU A 183 -42.40 7.93 0.61
C GLU A 183 -43.27 8.36 1.82
#